data_AF-A0A326U8J0-F1
#
_entry.id   AF-A0A326U8J0-F1
#
_cell.length_a   1.000
_cell.length_b   1.000
_cell.length_c   1.000
_cell.angle_alpha   90.00
_cell.angle_beta   90.00
_cell.angle_gamma   90.00
#
_symmetry.space_group_name_H-M   'P 1'
#
loop_
_entity.id
_entity.type
_entity.pdbx_description
1 polymer ?
#
loop_
_entity_poly.entity_id
_entity_poly.type
_entity_poly.pdbx_seq_one_letter_code
_entity_poly.pdbx_strand_id
1 'polypeptide(L)' 'MRLVSEGQRIIARFTVPWEIAFLAEQGNVWIGLHRPGEKDPLGAIHAQTHEVRLWQNTIERQVVVLGAPLSLPD' A
#
# COMPACT_ATOMS: atom_id res chain seq x y z
N MET A 1 -2.86 -7.68 -2.91
CA MET A 1 -3.76 -6.51 -2.78
C MET A 1 -3.86 -5.83 -4.13
N ARG A 2 -4.90 -5.02 -4.40
CA ARG A 2 -5.01 -4.25 -5.64
C ARG A 2 -5.25 -2.77 -5.37
N LEU A 3 -4.60 -1.90 -6.13
CA LEU A 3 -4.89 -0.47 -6.13
C LEU A 3 -5.86 -0.14 -7.26
N VAL A 4 -6.94 0.54 -6.91
CA VAL A 4 -7.98 0.99 -7.85
C VAL A 4 -8.05 2.51 -7.78
N SER A 5 -8.02 3.17 -8.93
CA SER A 5 -8.31 4.59 -9.04
C SER A 5 -9.82 4.79 -9.11
N GLU A 6 -10.39 5.51 -8.14
CA GLU A 6 -11.79 5.96 -8.14
C GLU A 6 -11.82 7.49 -8.18
N GLY A 7 -11.92 8.05 -9.39
CA GLY A 7 -11.86 9.50 -9.61
C GLY A 7 -10.47 10.08 -9.32
N GLN A 8 -10.39 10.94 -8.30
CA GLN A 8 -9.13 11.54 -7.83
C GLN A 8 -8.49 10.78 -6.64
N ARG A 9 -9.07 9.66 -6.23
CA ARG A 9 -8.62 8.89 -5.06
C ARG A 9 -8.11 7.53 -5.48
N ILE A 10 -7.11 7.03 -4.74
CA ILE A 10 -6.60 5.67 -4.90
C ILE A 10 -7.03 4.86 -3.68
N ILE A 11 -7.67 3.73 -3.93
CA ILE A 11 -8.22 2.84 -2.91
C ILE A 11 -7.47 1.52 -2.95
N ALA A 12 -7.00 1.09 -1.78
CA ALA A 12 -6.50 -0.26 -1.58
C ALA A 12 -7.68 -1.24 -1.42
N ARG A 13 -7.84 -2.15 -2.37
CA ARG A 13 -8.76 -3.28 -2.26
C ARG A 13 -7.99 -4.52 -1.81
N PHE A 14 -8.30 -4.94 -0.59
CA PHE A 14 -7.85 -6.20 -0.03
C PHE A 14 -8.66 -7.34 -0.62
N THR A 15 -7.98 -8.38 -1.05
CA THR A 15 -8.59 -9.55 -1.69
C THR A 15 -8.66 -10.75 -0.75
N VAL A 16 -7.91 -10.70 0.35
CA VAL A 16 -7.80 -11.80 1.31
C VAL A 16 -7.72 -11.25 2.74
N PRO A 17 -8.31 -11.94 3.74
CA PRO A 17 -8.40 -11.41 5.11
C PRO A 17 -7.05 -11.15 5.79
N TRP A 18 -6.02 -11.93 5.46
CA TRP A 18 -4.71 -11.79 6.09
C TRP A 18 -4.01 -10.47 5.76
N GLU A 19 -4.33 -9.82 4.64
CA GLU A 19 -3.74 -8.52 4.29
C GLU A 19 -4.17 -7.42 5.29
N ILE A 20 -5.41 -7.50 5.77
CA ILE A 20 -5.94 -6.56 6.77
C ILE A 20 -5.38 -6.89 8.15
N ALA A 21 -5.30 -8.18 8.50
CA ALA A 21 -4.69 -8.62 9.75
C ALA A 21 -3.22 -8.19 9.83
N PHE A 22 -2.47 -8.38 8.75
CA PHE A 22 -1.10 -7.91 8.64
C PHE A 22 -0.99 -6.41 8.87
N LEU A 23 -1.84 -5.59 8.24
CA LEU A 23 -1.82 -4.13 8.47
C LEU A 23 -2.16 -3.77 9.92
N ALA A 24 -3.16 -4.42 10.50
CA ALA A 24 -3.55 -4.18 11.90
C ALA A 24 -2.41 -4.48 12.89
N GLU A 25 -1.58 -5.49 12.61
CA GLU A 25 -0.42 -5.86 13.44
C GLU A 25 0.72 -4.84 13.40
N GLN A 26 0.80 -4.01 12.35
CA GLN A 26 1.91 -3.06 12.17
C GLN A 26 1.69 -1.76 12.94
N GLY A 27 0.46 -1.49 13.40
CA GLY A 27 0.11 -0.33 14.21
C GLY A 27 -0.01 0.97 13.39
N ASN A 28 0.51 2.07 13.93
CA ASN A 28 0.37 3.41 13.35
C ASN A 28 1.58 3.77 12.47
N VAL A 29 1.80 3.01 11.40
CA VAL A 29 2.97 3.16 10.51
C VAL A 29 2.57 3.18 9.03
N TRP A 30 3.46 3.73 8.20
CA TRP A 30 3.37 3.66 6.75
C TRP A 30 4.14 2.45 6.23
N ILE A 31 3.49 1.65 5.39
CA ILE A 31 4.06 0.44 4.81
C ILE A 31 4.27 0.62 3.31
N GLY A 32 5.44 0.25 2.81
CA GLY A 32 5.76 0.32 1.39
C GLY A 32 4.85 -0.54 0.54
N LEU A 33 4.37 0.01 -0.57
CA LEU A 33 3.65 -0.72 -1.61
C LEU A 33 4.60 -1.02 -2.75
N HIS A 34 4.81 -2.30 -3.02
CA HIS A 34 5.74 -2.74 -4.06
C HIS A 34 4.97 -3.42 -5.19
N ARG A 35 5.47 -3.30 -6.41
CA ARG A 35 5.04 -4.21 -7.47
C ARG A 35 5.66 -5.59 -7.24
N PRO A 36 4.96 -6.68 -7.57
CA PRO A 36 5.54 -8.02 -7.47
C PRO A 36 6.88 -8.10 -8.21
N GLY A 37 7.97 -8.40 -7.50
CA GLY A 37 9.31 -8.52 -8.07
C GLY A 37 10.13 -7.22 -8.14
N GLU A 38 9.54 -6.07 -7.79
CA GLU A 38 10.27 -4.79 -7.69
C GLU A 38 10.71 -4.52 -6.25
N LYS A 39 11.92 -3.97 -6.09
CA LYS A 39 12.46 -3.55 -4.79
C LYS A 39 12.02 -2.15 -4.40
N ASP A 40 11.86 -1.27 -5.39
CA ASP A 40 11.46 0.11 -5.15
C ASP A 40 9.97 0.19 -4.82
N PRO A 41 9.58 0.90 -3.75
CA PRO A 41 8.18 1.10 -3.47
C PRO A 41 7.58 2.06 -4.50
N LEU A 42 6.36 1.76 -4.95
CA LEU A 42 5.52 2.64 -5.77
C LEU A 42 4.89 3.75 -4.92
N GLY A 43 4.83 3.52 -3.62
CA GLY A 43 4.15 4.37 -2.65
C GLY A 43 4.09 3.70 -1.29
N ALA A 44 3.16 4.15 -0.45
CA ALA A 44 2.92 3.59 0.87
C ALA A 44 1.42 3.57 1.20
N ILE A 45 1.04 2.64 2.09
CA ILE A 45 -0.27 2.57 2.72
C ILE A 45 -0.12 2.77 4.22
N HIS A 46 -1.00 3.57 4.81
CA HIS A 46 -1.06 3.72 6.24
C HIS A 46 -1.78 2.52 6.87
N ALA A 47 -1.11 1.83 7.78
CA ALA A 47 -1.56 0.56 8.35
C ALA A 47 -2.90 0.65 9.09
N GLN A 48 -3.16 1.77 9.79
CA GLN A 48 -4.40 1.95 10.57
C GLN A 48 -5.54 2.61 9.79
N THR A 49 -5.22 3.59 8.92
CA THR A 49 -6.25 4.39 8.22
C THR A 49 -6.50 3.91 6.80
N HIS A 50 -5.64 3.04 6.28
CA HIS A 50 -5.64 2.57 4.90
C HIS A 50 -5.50 3.70 3.86
N GLU A 51 -5.00 4.87 4.27
CA GLU A 51 -4.66 5.96 3.36
C GLU A 51 -3.53 5.51 2.42
N VAL A 52 -3.70 5.69 1.12
CA VAL A 52 -2.69 5.32 0.11
C VAL A 52 -2.04 6.58 -0.45
N ARG A 53 -0.72 6.60 -0.47
CA ARG A 53 0.10 7.65 -1.11
C ARG A 53 0.98 7.01 -2.15
N LEU A 54 0.92 7.51 -3.39
CA LEU A 54 1.79 7.06 -4.46
C LEU A 54 2.80 8.13 -4.82
N TRP A 55 4.02 7.70 -5.11
CA TRP A 55 5.08 8.62 -5.55
C TRP A 55 5.05 8.85 -7.06
N GLN A 56 4.35 8.00 -7.82
CA GLN A 56 4.14 8.15 -9.25
C GLN A 56 2.66 8.08 -9.59
N ASN A 57 2.21 9.05 -10.41
CA ASN A 57 0.80 9.41 -10.57
C ASN A 57 0.00 8.57 -11.58
N THR A 58 0.43 7.33 -11.86
CA THR A 58 -0.15 6.54 -12.97
C THR A 58 -0.62 5.18 -12.48
N ILE A 59 -1.90 5.04 -12.15
CA ILE A 59 -2.58 3.74 -11.98
C ILE A 59 -3.93 3.77 -12.69
N GLU A 60 -4.03 3.07 -13.83
CA GLU A 60 -5.33 2.65 -14.36
C GLU A 60 -5.83 1.37 -13.67
N ARG A 61 -4.91 0.45 -13.31
CA ARG A 61 -5.13 -0.74 -12.46
C ARG A 61 -3.80 -1.41 -12.13
N GLN A 62 -3.43 -1.57 -10.86
CA GLN A 62 -2.17 -2.27 -10.49
C GLN A 62 -2.37 -3.28 -9.35
N VAL A 63 -1.71 -4.43 -9.48
CA VAL A 63 -1.54 -5.41 -8.41
C VAL A 63 -0.28 -5.03 -7.64
N VAL A 64 -0.38 -4.89 -6.33
CA VAL A 64 0.74 -4.55 -5.44
C VAL A 64 0.79 -5.48 -4.24
N VAL A 65 1.95 -5.58 -3.63
CA VAL A 65 2.22 -6.36 -2.42
C VAL A 65 2.64 -5.42 -1.28
N LEU A 66 2.29 -5.79 -0.06
CA LEU A 66 2.73 -5.09 1.15
C LEU A 66 4.20 -5.45 1.40
N GLY A 67 5.06 -4.45 1.45
CA GLY A 67 6.46 -4.60 1.85
C GLY A 67 6.61 -4.65 3.37
N ALA A 68 7.82 -4.93 3.84
CA ALA A 68 8.15 -4.71 5.25
C ALA A 68 7.93 -3.23 5.62
N PRO A 69 7.61 -2.91 6.89
CA PRO A 69 7.44 -1.53 7.33
C PRO A 69 8.66 -0.70 6.92
N LEU A 70 8.41 0.41 6.23
CA LEU A 70 9.47 1.34 5.87
C LEU A 70 9.88 2.07 7.16
N SER A 71 11.06 1.76 7.68
CA SER A 71 11.68 2.60 8.70
C SER A 71 12.01 3.94 8.04
N LEU A 72 11.12 4.91 8.17
CA LEU A 72 11.41 6.29 7.80
C LEU A 72 12.53 6.79 8.73
N PRO A 73 13.63 7.36 8.19
CA PRO A 73 14.60 8.04 9.04
C PRO A 73 13.95 9.26 9.72
N ASP A 74 14.29 9.46 11.00
CA ASP A 74 13.85 10.60 11.83
C ASP A 74 14.14 11.98 11.20
#